data_AF-A0A1F8QS10-F1
#
_entry.id   AF-A0A1F8QS10-F1
#
_cell.length_a   1.000
_cell.length_b   1.000
_cell.length_c   1.000
_cell.angle_alpha   90.00
_cell.angle_beta   90.00
_cell.angle_gamma   90.00
#
_symmetry.space_group_name_H-M   'P 1'
#
loop_
_entity.id
_entity.type
_entity.pdbx_description
1 polymer ?
#
loop_
_entity_poly.entity_id
_entity_poly.type
_entity_poly.pdbx_seq_one_letter_code
_entity_poly.pdbx_strand_id
1 'polypeptide(L)' 'MSQSSELKRSKVQEIEDKIAELKSRWPKHSVKVAMWRQLEELEEELERAQKEEAGGQKDSPG' A
#
# COMPACT_ATOMS: atom_id res chain seq x y z
N MET A 1 -7.41 2.67 33.41
CA MET A 1 -8.14 2.37 32.16
C MET A 1 -7.13 2.44 31.02
N SER A 2 -6.55 1.31 30.63
CA SER A 2 -5.70 1.22 29.44
C SER A 2 -6.59 1.07 28.22
N GLN A 3 -7.00 2.19 27.65
CA GLN A 3 -7.46 2.22 26.27
C GLN A 3 -6.44 3.03 25.46
N SER A 4 -6.33 2.70 24.17
CA SER A 4 -5.45 3.33 23.18
C SER A 4 -4.04 2.74 23.03
N SER A 5 -3.92 1.41 22.99
CA SER A 5 -3.12 0.82 21.90
C SER A 5 -4.05 0.67 20.70
N GLU A 6 -4.43 1.82 20.13
CA GLU A 6 -5.05 1.86 18.81
C GLU A 6 -4.12 1.08 17.88
N LEU A 7 -4.70 0.11 17.16
CA LEU A 7 -4.01 -0.71 16.18
C LEU A 7 -3.21 0.21 15.26
N LYS A 8 -1.91 0.36 15.52
CA LYS A 8 -0.98 1.02 14.60
C LYS A 8 -0.89 0.11 13.39
N ARG A 9 -1.79 0.31 12.42
CA ARG A 9 -1.63 -0.30 11.11
C ARG A 9 -0.29 0.18 10.58
N SER A 10 0.58 -0.77 10.25
CA SER A 10 1.80 -0.49 9.50
C SER A 10 1.42 0.17 8.18
N LYS A 11 2.33 0.99 7.66
CA LYS A 11 2.14 1.68 6.38
C LYS A 11 1.82 0.69 5.26
N VAL A 12 2.48 -0.48 5.30
CA VAL A 12 2.20 -1.63 4.42
C VAL A 12 0.74 -2.05 4.49
N GLN A 13 0.19 -2.28 5.69
CA GLN A 13 -1.19 -2.72 5.88
C GLN A 13 -2.20 -1.71 5.33
N GLU A 14 -1.95 -0.40 5.50
CA GLU A 14 -2.83 0.63 4.95
C GLU A 14 -2.83 0.64 3.42
N ILE A 15 -1.68 0.38 2.79
CA ILE A 15 -1.55 0.35 1.33
C ILE A 15 -2.20 -0.93 0.78
N GLU A 16 -2.02 -2.08 1.45
CA GLU A 16 -2.70 -3.34 1.09
C GLU A 16 -4.22 -3.20 1.14
N ASP A 17 -4.77 -2.59 2.20
CA ASP A 17 -6.21 -2.33 2.34
C ASP A 17 -6.72 -1.48 1.17
N LYS A 18 -5.98 -0.44 0.76
CA LYS A 18 -6.32 0.39 -0.41
C LYS A 18 -6.28 -0.38 -1.72
N ILE A 19 -5.28 -1.24 -1.91
CA ILE A 19 -5.18 -2.10 -3.10
C ILE A 19 -6.36 -3.07 -3.17
N ALA A 20 -6.71 -3.70 -2.04
CA ALA A 20 -7.82 -4.63 -1.95
C ALA A 20 -9.16 -3.94 -2.25
N GLU A 21 -9.38 -2.75 -1.69
CA GLU A 21 -10.56 -1.95 -1.99
C GLU A 21 -10.61 -1.54 -3.46
N LEU A 22 -9.49 -1.08 -4.01
CA LEU A 22 -9.39 -0.68 -5.42
C LEU A 22 -9.73 -1.85 -6.34
N LYS A 23 -9.10 -3.02 -6.13
CA LYS A 23 -9.35 -4.26 -6.88
C LYS A 23 -10.78 -4.77 -6.70
N SER A 24 -11.38 -4.63 -5.51
CA SER A 24 -12.78 -4.99 -5.26
C SER A 24 -13.76 -4.19 -6.12
N ARG A 25 -13.43 -2.92 -6.38
CA ARG A 25 -14.24 -2.00 -7.21
C ARG A 25 -13.97 -2.14 -8.70
N TRP A 26 -13.09 -3.05 -9.13
CA TRP A 26 -12.75 -3.20 -10.53
C TRP A 26 -13.92 -3.74 -11.38
N PRO A 27 -14.18 -3.15 -12.55
CA PRO A 27 -15.18 -3.67 -13.47
C PRO A 27 -14.75 -5.04 -14.01
N LYS A 28 -15.67 -6.01 -14.01
CA LYS A 28 -15.42 -7.41 -14.45
C LYS A 28 -14.94 -7.56 -15.89
N HIS A 29 -15.16 -6.55 -16.72
CA HIS A 29 -14.97 -6.65 -18.18
C HIS A 29 -13.94 -5.65 -18.73
N SER A 30 -13.69 -4.54 -18.04
CA SER A 30 -12.74 -3.53 -18.51
C SER A 30 -12.30 -2.62 -17.37
N VAL A 31 -11.11 -2.89 -16.85
CA VAL A 31 -10.48 -2.02 -15.86
C VAL A 31 -9.98 -0.76 -16.57
N LYS A 32 -10.38 0.40 -16.06
CA LYS A 32 -9.97 1.68 -16.65
C LYS A 32 -8.46 1.88 -16.48
N VAL A 33 -7.80 2.50 -17.45
CA VAL A 33 -6.37 2.86 -17.38
C VAL A 33 -6.04 3.67 -16.12
N ALA A 34 -6.95 4.56 -15.71
CA ALA A 34 -6.79 5.31 -14.47
C ALA A 34 -6.80 4.43 -13.21
N MET A 35 -7.53 3.31 -13.21
CA MET A 35 -7.52 2.34 -12.09
C MET A 35 -6.27 1.48 -12.10
N TRP A 36 -5.74 1.15 -13.29
CA TRP A 36 -4.44 0.49 -13.43
C TRP A 36 -3.31 1.35 -12.89
N ARG A 37 -3.23 2.61 -13.32
CA ARG A 37 -2.21 3.54 -12.80
C ARG A 37 -2.26 3.70 -11.29
N GLN A 38 -3.46 3.84 -10.73
CA GLN A 38 -3.64 3.90 -9.28
C GLN A 38 -3.17 2.61 -8.58
N LEU A 39 -3.41 1.45 -9.20
CA LEU A 39 -2.90 0.20 -8.65
C LEU A 39 -1.37 0.16 -8.71
N GLU A 40 -0.77 0.51 -9.85
CA GLU A 40 0.69 0.53 -10.02
C GLU A 40 1.35 1.45 -8.99
N GLU A 41 0.81 2.66 -8.76
CA GLU A 41 1.29 3.57 -7.72
C GLU A 41 1.20 2.96 -6.32
N LEU A 42 0.06 2.33 -5.98
CA LEU A 42 -0.11 1.69 -4.67
C LEU A 42 0.80 0.47 -4.50
N GLU A 43 0.99 -0.35 -5.54
CA GLU A 43 1.89 -1.51 -5.51
C GLU A 43 3.36 -1.06 -5.39
N GLU A 44 3.75 0.04 -6.03
CA GLU A 44 5.09 0.62 -5.86
C GLU A 44 5.30 1.20 -4.45
N GLU A 45 4.33 1.94 -3.92
CA GLU A 45 4.37 2.42 -2.53
C GLU A 45 4.44 1.27 -1.53
N LEU A 46 3.69 0.18 -1.77
CA LEU A 46 3.73 -1.01 -0.94
C LEU A 46 5.11 -1.64 -0.92
N GLU A 47 5.76 -1.76 -2.10
CA GLU A 47 7.11 -2.30 -2.19
C GLU A 47 8.12 -1.43 -1.44
N ARG A 48 8.04 -0.10 -1.59
CA ARG A 48 8.89 0.85 -0.87
C ARG A 48 8.69 0.74 0.64
N ALA A 49 7.43 0.76 1.10
CA ALA A 49 7.11 0.63 2.51
C ALA A 49 7.57 -0.71 3.10
N GLN A 50 7.40 -1.81 2.36
CA GLN A 50 7.91 -3.13 2.77
C GLN A 50 9.44 -3.14 2.87
N LYS A 51 10.15 -2.51 1.92
CA LYS A 51 11.62 -2.37 1.97
C LYS A 51 12.06 -1.50 3.13
N GLU A 52 11.35 -0.42 3.43
CA GLU A 52 11.64 0.45 4.58
C GLU A 52 11.39 -0.26 5.92
N GLU A 53 10.31 -1.03 6.04
CA GLU A 53 10.00 -1.81 7.25
C GLU A 53 10.92 -3.03 7.41
N ALA A 54 11.29 -3.73 6.32
CA ALA A 54 12.15 -4.92 6.37
C ALA A 54 13.65 -4.60 6.37
N GLY A 55 14.04 -3.44 5.85
CA GLY A 55 15.43 -3.10 5.53
C GLY A 55 15.84 -1.71 5.99
N GLY A 56 15.27 -1.22 7.11
CA GLY A 56 15.56 0.08 7.70
C GLY A 56 17.01 0.52 7.47
N GLN A 57 17.17 1.52 6.59
CA GLN A 57 18.40 2.27 6.33
C GLN A 57 19.51 1.56 5.53
N LYS A 58 19.41 1.55 4.19
CA LYS A 58 20.55 1.81 3.27
C LYS A 58 20.08 1.83 1.81
N ASP A 59 19.68 3.00 1.33
CA ASP A 59 20.01 3.43 -0.04
C ASP A 59 19.77 4.94 -0.15
N SER A 60 20.76 5.70 0.32
CA SER A 60 21.17 6.86 -0.47
C SER A 60 22.16 6.36 -1.50
N PRO A 61 21.89 6.61 -2.79
CA PRO A 61 22.96 6.94 -3.71
C PRO A 61 22.59 8.16 -4.56
N GLY A 62 23.35 9.26 -4.38
CA GLY A 62 23.44 10.38 -5.32
C GLY A 62 23.13 11.74 -4.74
#